data_AF-A0A7L0I6M0-F1
#
_entry.id   AF-A0A7L0I6M0-F1
#
_cell.length_a   1.000
_cell.length_b   1.000
_cell.length_c   1.000
_cell.angle_alpha   90.00
_cell.angle_beta   90.00
_cell.angle_gamma   90.00
#
_symmetry.space_group_name_H-M   'P 1'
#
loop_
_entity.id
_entity.type
_entity.pdbx_description
1 polymer ?
#
loop_
_entity_poly.entity_id
_entity_poly.type
_entity_poly.pdbx_seq_one_letter_code
_entity_poly.pdbx_strand_id
1 'polypeptide(L)'
;SMDVDGESKKLLGLGQKHLVMGNIPAAVNAFQEAASLLGKKYGETADECAEAFFYYGKSLLELARMENGVLGNALEGVQVEEEGEKAEDDS
;
A
#
# COMPACT_ATOMS: atom_id res chain seq x y z
N SER A 1 15.72 24.64 14.03
CA SER A 1 14.74 24.44 12.94
C SER A 1 15.04 23.08 12.33
N MET A 2 14.11 22.13 12.36
CA MET A 2 14.28 20.84 11.66
C MET A 2 14.06 21.07 10.16
N ASP A 3 14.96 20.55 9.32
CA ASP A 3 14.78 20.53 7.87
C ASP A 3 13.77 19.45 7.49
N VAL A 4 12.49 19.79 7.59
CA VAL A 4 11.37 18.89 7.27
C VAL A 4 11.44 18.41 5.82
N ASP A 5 11.85 19.26 4.88
CA ASP A 5 11.86 18.89 3.46
C ASP A 5 12.97 17.89 3.17
N GLY A 6 14.15 18.11 3.75
CA GLY A 6 15.26 17.17 3.68
C GLY A 6 14.91 15.83 4.30
N GLU A 7 14.26 15.82 5.46
CA GLU A 7 13.90 14.58 6.15
C GLU A 7 12.80 13.81 5.42
N SER A 8 11.73 14.48 4.97
CA SER A 8 10.68 13.85 4.18
C SER A 8 11.22 13.24 2.89
N LYS A 9 12.16 13.91 2.20
CA LYS A 9 12.82 13.35 1.00
C LYS A 9 13.61 12.07 1.30
N LYS A 10 14.30 11.99 2.44
CA LYS A 10 14.99 10.75 2.84
C LYS A 10 14.01 9.62 3.09
N LEU A 11 12.90 9.92 3.78
CA LEU A 11 11.85 8.94 4.05
C LEU A 11 11.18 8.44 2.77
N LEU A 12 10.90 9.33 1.81
CA LEU A 12 10.42 8.94 0.47
C LEU A 12 11.39 7.99 -0.23
N GLY A 13 12.68 8.32 -0.25
CA GLY A 13 13.71 7.45 -0.84
C GLY A 13 13.84 6.10 -0.11
N LEU A 14 13.74 6.10 1.21
CA LEU A 14 13.75 4.89 2.03
C LEU A 14 12.54 4.00 1.74
N GLY A 15 11.34 4.58 1.66
CA GLY A 15 10.12 3.87 1.31
C GLY A 15 10.19 3.25 -0.08
N GLN A 16 10.73 3.98 -1.06
CA GLN A 16 10.96 3.45 -2.42
C GLN A 16 11.93 2.26 -2.42
N LYS A 17 13.04 2.37 -1.68
CA LYS A 17 13.97 1.24 -1.49
C LYS A 17 13.26 0.03 -0.88
N HIS A 18 12.43 0.23 0.14
CA HIS A 18 11.66 -0.85 0.75
C HIS A 18 10.67 -1.51 -0.21
N LEU A 19 9.99 -0.74 -1.07
CA LEU A 19 9.14 -1.28 -2.13
C LEU A 19 9.93 -2.17 -3.10
N VAL A 20 11.10 -1.69 -3.57
CA VAL A 20 11.96 -2.47 -4.49
C VAL A 20 12.44 -3.76 -3.85
N MET A 21 12.71 -3.76 -2.54
CA MET A 21 13.12 -4.93 -1.79
C MET A 21 11.96 -5.84 -1.37
N GLY A 22 10.71 -5.50 -1.72
CA GLY A 22 9.51 -6.25 -1.31
C GLY A 22 9.18 -6.17 0.17
N ASN A 23 9.84 -5.29 0.95
CA ASN A 23 9.51 -5.07 2.35
C ASN A 23 8.37 -4.05 2.48
N ILE A 24 7.17 -4.48 2.11
CA ILE A 24 6.01 -3.60 1.98
C ILE A 24 5.62 -2.92 3.32
N PRO A 25 5.59 -3.61 4.49
CA PRO A 25 5.27 -2.95 5.76
C PRO A 25 6.25 -1.83 6.11
N ALA A 26 7.54 -2.00 5.84
CA ALA A 26 8.53 -0.95 6.07
C ALA A 26 8.35 0.24 5.11
N ALA A 27 7.95 -0.02 3.87
CA ALA A 27 7.63 1.04 2.92
C ALA A 27 6.43 1.89 3.38
N VAL A 28 5.36 1.24 3.84
CA VAL A 28 4.16 1.91 4.38
C VAL A 28 4.54 2.85 5.52
N ASN A 29 5.35 2.38 6.47
CA ASN A 29 5.79 3.20 7.61
C ASN A 29 6.60 4.42 7.17
N ALA A 30 7.56 4.25 6.25
CA ALA A 30 8.39 5.35 5.77
C ALA A 30 7.56 6.43 5.05
N PHE A 31 6.62 6.02 4.19
CA PHE A 31 5.76 6.97 3.48
C PHE A 31 4.73 7.65 4.39
N GLN A 32 4.18 6.93 5.37
CA GLN A 32 3.31 7.51 6.39
C GLN A 32 4.00 8.63 7.17
N GLU A 33 5.25 8.40 7.58
CA GLU A 33 6.04 9.38 8.32
C GLU A 33 6.36 10.61 7.46
N ALA A 34 6.74 10.41 6.19
CA ALA A 34 6.95 11.51 5.25
C ALA A 34 5.67 12.35 5.07
N ALA A 35 4.52 11.70 4.89
CA ALA A 35 3.23 12.38 4.74
C ALA A 35 2.85 13.15 6.01
N SER A 36 3.06 12.58 7.20
CA SER A 36 2.79 13.25 8.47
C SER A 36 3.68 14.48 8.67
N LEU A 37 4.97 14.39 8.31
CA LEU A 37 5.91 15.51 8.42
C LEU A 37 5.53 16.67 7.48
N LEU A 38 5.23 16.36 6.21
CA LEU A 38 4.82 17.35 5.23
C LEU A 38 3.46 17.96 5.60
N GLY A 39 2.48 17.14 6.02
CA GLY A 39 1.16 17.60 6.45
C GLY A 39 1.22 18.54 7.65
N LYS A 40 2.12 18.29 8.62
CA LYS A 40 2.34 19.20 9.76
C LYS A 40 2.96 20.54 9.36
N LYS A 41 3.77 20.58 8.30
CA LYS A 41 4.46 21.80 7.85
C LYS A 41 3.62 22.63 6.88
N TYR A 42 3.01 21.99 5.89
CA TYR A 42 2.34 22.65 4.77
C TYR A 42 0.81 22.58 4.86
N GLY A 43 0.28 21.61 5.62
CA GLY A 43 -1.12 21.23 5.63
C GLY A 43 -1.37 19.95 4.82
N GLU A 44 -2.33 19.14 5.25
CA GLU A 44 -2.60 17.82 4.64
C GLU A 44 -3.11 17.91 3.19
N THR A 45 -3.66 19.05 2.78
CA THR A 45 -4.16 19.28 1.41
C THR A 45 -3.19 20.06 0.54
N ALA A 46 -1.97 20.34 1.02
CA ALA A 46 -0.97 21.07 0.26
C ALA A 46 -0.34 20.21 -0.84
N ASP A 47 0.04 20.83 -1.95
CA ASP A 47 0.61 20.13 -3.11
C ASP A 47 1.92 19.41 -2.75
N GLU A 48 2.68 19.94 -1.78
CA GLU A 48 3.91 19.35 -1.26
C GLU A 48 3.70 17.96 -0.65
N CYS A 49 2.49 17.65 -0.17
CA CYS A 49 2.16 16.35 0.40
C CYS A 49 1.80 15.30 -0.66
N ALA A 50 1.56 15.70 -1.91
CA ALA A 50 1.00 14.84 -2.94
C ALA A 50 1.85 13.60 -3.22
N GLU A 51 3.17 13.75 -3.32
CA GLU A 51 4.08 12.63 -3.57
C GLU A 51 4.05 11.61 -2.42
N ALA A 52 4.08 12.10 -1.17
CA ALA A 52 4.05 11.24 0.01
C ALA A 52 2.73 10.46 0.12
N PHE A 53 1.59 11.11 -0.10
CA PHE A 53 0.30 10.44 -0.09
C PHE A 53 0.14 9.45 -1.25
N PHE A 54 0.64 9.79 -2.44
CA PHE A 54 0.63 8.88 -3.59
C PHE A 54 1.38 7.58 -3.27
N TYR A 55 2.61 7.68 -2.77
CA TYR A 55 3.41 6.49 -2.43
C TYR A 55 2.88 5.75 -1.20
N TYR A 56 2.36 6.46 -0.21
CA TYR A 56 1.71 5.84 0.94
C TYR A 56 0.51 5.00 0.50
N GLY A 57 -0.40 5.56 -0.30
CA GLY A 57 -1.54 4.84 -0.87
C GLY A 57 -1.13 3.65 -1.73
N LYS A 58 -0.11 3.82 -2.59
CA LYS A 58 0.45 2.71 -3.38
C LYS A 58 0.98 1.58 -2.49
N SER A 59 1.72 1.91 -1.43
CA SER A 59 2.27 0.91 -0.52
C SER A 59 1.19 0.17 0.27
N LEU A 60 0.11 0.85 0.68
CA LEU A 60 -1.06 0.24 1.31
C LEU A 60 -1.78 -0.72 0.36
N LEU A 61 -1.91 -0.34 -0.93
CA LEU A 61 -2.48 -1.23 -1.94
C LEU A 61 -1.65 -2.50 -2.11
N GLU A 62 -0.32 -2.39 -2.16
CA GLU A 62 0.53 -3.58 -2.23
C GLU A 62 0.51 -4.40 -0.93
N LEU A 63 0.34 -3.76 0.23
CA LEU A 63 0.19 -4.48 1.50
C LEU A 63 -1.08 -5.35 1.45
N ALA A 64 -2.21 -4.78 1.03
CA ALA A 64 -3.47 -5.50 0.88
C ALA A 64 -3.36 -6.65 -0.15
N ARG A 65 -2.64 -6.44 -1.25
CA ARG A 65 -2.38 -7.51 -2.24
C ARG A 65 -1.50 -8.61 -1.68
N MET A 66 -0.47 -8.28 -0.90
CA MET A 66 0.38 -9.25 -0.23
C MET A 66 -0.45 -10.11 0.74
N GLU A 67 -1.33 -9.48 1.53
CA GLU A 67 -2.22 -10.18 2.47
C GLU A 67 -3.22 -11.09 1.75
N ASN A 68 -3.80 -10.64 0.63
CA ASN A 68 -4.74 -11.42 -0.18
C ASN A 68 -4.04 -12.54 -1.01
N GLY A 69 -2.82 -12.32 -1.48
CA GLY A 69 -2.05 -13.29 -2.27
C GLY A 69 -1.61 -14.51 -1.44
N VAL A 70 -1.39 -14.34 -0.14
CA VAL A 70 -1.15 -15.47 0.78
C VAL A 70 -2.36 -16.39 0.83
N LEU A 71 -3.59 -15.87 0.74
CA LEU A 71 -4.80 -16.69 0.69
C LEU A 71 -4.91 -17.46 -0.63
N GLY A 72 -4.56 -16.84 -1.77
CA GLY A 72 -4.58 -17.48 -3.09
C GLY A 72 -3.62 -18.67 -3.19
N ASN A 73 -2.38 -18.52 -2.70
CA ASN A 73 -1.40 -19.60 -2.72
C ASN A 73 -1.74 -20.75 -1.75
N ALA A 74 -2.53 -20.49 -0.69
CA ALA A 74 -3.05 -21.53 0.20
C ALA A 74 -4.16 -22.38 -0.44
N LEU A 75 -4.74 -21.92 -1.55
CA LEU A 75 -5.78 -22.62 -2.32
C LEU A 75 -5.22 -23.33 -3.57
N GLU A 76 -3.95 -23.11 -3.94
CA GLU A 76 -3.24 -23.89 -4.97
C GLU A 76 -3.06 -25.35 -4.50
N GLY A 77 -4.08 -26.16 -4.75
CA GLY A 77 -4.15 -27.57 -4.33
C GLY A 77 -5.51 -28.02 -3.81
N VAL A 78 -6.41 -27.07 -3.52
CA VAL A 78 -7.82 -27.37 -3.28
C VAL A 78 -8.53 -27.38 -4.63
N GLN A 79 -8.92 -28.55 -5.12
CA GLN A 79 -9.90 -28.64 -6.19
C GLN A 79 -11.20 -28.04 -5.64
N VAL A 80 -11.45 -26.77 -5.95
CA VAL A 80 -12.79 -26.21 -5.76
C VAL A 80 -13.61 -26.84 -6.87
N GLU A 81 -14.39 -27.86 -6.53
CA GLU A 81 -15.47 -28.30 -7.40
C GLU A 81 -16.38 -27.08 -7.59
N GLU A 82 -16.34 -26.47 -8.77
CA GLU A 82 -17.38 -25.57 -9.21
C GLU A 82 -18.66 -26.40 -9.25
N GLU A 83 -19.51 -26.28 -8.22
CA GLU A 83 -20.89 -26.74 -8.29
C GLU A 83 -21.58 -25.92 -9.38
N GLY A 84 -21.56 -26.50 -10.58
CA GLY A 84 -22.24 -26.01 -11.76
C GLY A 84 -23.73 -25.80 -11.49
N GLU A 85 -24.20 -24.69 -12.04
CA GLU A 85 -25.56 -24.23 -12.20
C GLU A 85 -26.66 -25.29 -12.10
N LYS A 86 -27.69 -24.99 -11.30
CA LYS A 86 -29.07 -25.23 -11.73
C LYS A 86 -29.90 -23.98 -11.58
N ALA A 87 -30.01 -23.24 -12.69
CA ALA A 87 -31.22 -22.50 -12.98
C ALA A 87 -32.36 -23.52 -13.16
N GLU A 88 -33.32 -23.54 -12.24
CA GLU A 88 -34.63 -24.15 -12.47
C GLU A 88 -35.63 -23.00 -12.55
N ASP A 89 -35.78 -22.49 -13.78
CA ASP A 89 -37.00 -21.88 -14.27
C ASP A 89 -37.94 -23.03 -14.65
N ASP A 90 -39.01 -23.25 -13.88
CA ASP A 90 -40.21 -23.89 -14.41
C ASP A 90 -41.47 -23.53 -13.58
N SER A 91 -42.34 -22.74 -14.22
CA SER A 91 -43.81 -22.62 -14.09
C SER A 91 -44.46 -22.04 -12.83
#